data_AF-A0A2X3U5K0-F1
#
_entry.id   AF-A0A2X3U5K0-F1
#
_cell.length_a   1.000
_cell.length_b   1.000
_cell.length_c   1.000
_cell.angle_alpha   90.00
_cell.angle_beta   90.00
_cell.angle_gamma   90.00
#
_symmetry.space_group_name_H-M   'P 1'
#
loop_
_entity.id
_entity.type
_entity.pdbx_description
1 polymer ?
#
loop_
_entity_poly.entity_id
_entity_poly.type
_entity_poly.pdbx_seq_one_letter_code
_entity_poly.pdbx_strand_id
1 'polypeptide(L)'
;MVAEGFRLDILLVISQLAPSTYYYQVKQLDKPDKDKELKAEIQAIYDEHKGNYGYRRIHLELRNRGFSVNHKKVQRLMKELGLTARIRRRKNTSLTRGMWARNLPISLKKSLKELSLLRSAIQM
;
A
#
# COMPACT_ATOMS: atom_id res chain seq x y z
N MET A 1 -12.39 -25.85 22.22
CA MET A 1 -11.96 -26.22 20.85
C MET A 1 -10.71 -27.07 21.01
N VAL A 2 -10.76 -28.30 20.54
CA VAL A 2 -9.84 -29.40 20.89
C VAL A 2 -8.45 -29.11 20.33
N ALA A 3 -7.49 -28.83 21.21
CA ALA A 3 -6.06 -28.75 20.88
C ALA A 3 -5.42 -30.14 21.10
N GLU A 4 -5.95 -31.15 20.42
CA GLU A 4 -5.29 -32.47 20.35
C GLU A 4 -4.29 -32.39 19.20
N GLY A 5 -3.01 -32.60 19.52
CA GLY A 5 -1.96 -32.57 18.51
C GLY A 5 -2.13 -33.72 17.51
N PHE A 6 -2.35 -33.41 16.24
CA PHE A 6 -2.38 -34.41 15.17
C PHE A 6 -0.97 -34.89 14.83
N ARG A 7 -0.84 -36.17 14.50
CA ARG A 7 0.44 -36.73 14.07
C ARG A 7 0.86 -36.14 12.71
N LEU A 8 2.11 -35.66 12.62
CA LEU A 8 2.65 -34.96 11.45
C LEU A 8 2.70 -35.85 10.20
N ASP A 9 2.93 -37.16 10.37
CA ASP A 9 2.92 -38.16 9.30
C ASP A 9 1.59 -38.17 8.53
N ILE A 10 0.46 -38.18 9.25
CA ILE A 10 -0.88 -38.17 8.65
C ILE A 10 -1.13 -36.86 7.90
N LEU A 11 -0.74 -35.72 8.47
CA LEU A 11 -0.90 -34.40 7.86
C LEU A 11 -0.09 -34.26 6.56
N LEU A 12 1.14 -34.76 6.53
CA LEU A 12 1.99 -34.75 5.34
C LEU A 12 1.42 -35.61 4.20
N VAL A 13 0.84 -36.77 4.53
CA VAL A 13 0.15 -37.63 3.57
C VAL A 13 -1.09 -36.93 2.98
N ILE A 14 -1.94 -36.35 3.82
CA ILE A 14 -3.16 -35.66 3.37
C ILE A 14 -2.83 -34.43 2.51
N SER A 15 -1.80 -33.67 2.90
CA SER A 15 -1.34 -32.48 2.17
C SER A 15 -0.48 -32.78 0.94
N GLN A 16 -0.15 -34.05 0.69
CA GLN A 16 0.73 -34.51 -0.40
C GLN A 16 2.10 -33.81 -0.40
N LEU A 17 2.66 -33.53 0.79
CA LEU A 17 3.96 -32.89 0.96
C LEU A 17 5.01 -33.89 1.42
N ALA A 18 6.20 -33.81 0.83
CA ALA A 18 7.34 -34.58 1.31
C ALA A 18 7.79 -34.07 2.70
N PRO A 19 8.17 -34.96 3.64
CA PRO A 19 8.65 -34.55 4.96
C PRO A 19 9.84 -33.61 4.90
N SER A 20 10.74 -33.82 3.94
CA SER A 20 11.90 -32.96 3.69
C SER A 20 11.51 -31.52 3.35
N THR A 21 10.46 -31.34 2.54
CA THR A 21 9.92 -30.03 2.19
C THR A 21 9.35 -29.31 3.41
N TYR A 22 8.63 -30.04 4.27
CA TYR A 22 8.09 -29.48 5.52
C TYR A 22 9.21 -29.00 6.44
N TYR A 23 10.18 -29.86 6.78
CA TYR A 23 11.28 -29.47 7.65
C TYR A 23 12.15 -28.36 7.05
N TYR A 24 12.30 -28.33 5.73
CA TYR A 24 12.93 -27.20 5.05
C TYR A 24 12.15 -25.90 5.27
N GLN A 25 10.82 -25.91 5.09
CA GLN A 25 9.98 -24.75 5.33
C GLN A 25 10.00 -24.29 6.80
N VAL A 26 9.88 -25.21 7.75
CA VAL A 26 9.99 -24.91 9.19
C VAL A 26 11.32 -24.25 9.50
N LYS A 27 12.43 -24.81 8.99
CA LYS A 27 13.77 -24.22 9.16
C LYS A 27 13.92 -22.83 8.52
N GLN A 28 13.16 -22.54 7.47
CA GLN A 28 13.14 -21.21 6.84
C GLN A 28 12.30 -20.22 7.65
N LEU A 29 11.23 -20.67 8.29
CA LEU A 29 10.37 -19.85 9.17
C LEU A 29 11.07 -19.49 10.49
N ASP A 30 11.90 -20.40 11.04
CA ASP A 30 12.70 -20.17 12.25
C ASP A 30 13.84 -19.16 12.05
N LYS A 31 14.10 -18.71 10.82
CA LYS A 31 15.14 -17.71 10.59
C LYS A 31 14.69 -16.37 11.18
N PRO A 32 15.52 -15.74 12.04
CA PRO A 32 15.20 -14.42 12.56
C PRO A 32 15.08 -13.44 11.38
N ASP A 33 13.94 -12.75 11.31
CA ASP A 33 13.72 -11.73 10.30
C ASP A 33 14.71 -10.58 10.53
N LYS A 34 15.71 -10.50 9.64
CA LYS A 34 16.78 -9.50 9.64
C LYS A 34 16.23 -8.08 9.47
N ASP A 35 15.03 -7.96 8.94
CA ASP A 35 14.39 -6.68 8.67
C ASP A 35 13.49 -6.23 9.84
N LYS A 36 13.44 -6.94 10.98
CA LYS A 36 12.60 -6.59 12.14
C LYS A 36 12.82 -5.16 12.66
N GLU A 37 14.07 -4.78 12.87
CA GLU A 37 14.42 -3.42 13.35
C GLU A 37 13.97 -2.36 12.35
N LEU A 38 14.24 -2.60 11.07
CA LEU A 38 13.85 -1.69 10.00
C LEU A 38 12.32 -1.59 9.84
N LYS A 39 11.60 -2.70 10.01
CA LYS A 39 10.12 -2.73 10.01
C LYS A 39 9.57 -1.92 11.18
N ALA A 40 10.14 -2.05 12.37
CA ALA A 40 9.74 -1.28 13.54
C ALA A 40 9.97 0.24 13.32
N GLU A 41 11.11 0.62 12.76
CA GLU A 41 11.41 2.02 12.45
C GLU A 41 10.48 2.61 11.38
N ILE A 42 10.19 1.84 10.32
CA ILE A 42 9.21 2.22 9.29
C ILE A 42 7.83 2.46 9.91
N GLN A 43 7.41 1.59 10.83
CA GLN A 43 6.13 1.72 11.53
C GLN A 43 6.11 2.98 12.41
N ALA A 44 7.18 3.23 13.18
CA ALA A 44 7.29 4.42 14.02
C ALA A 44 7.19 5.71 13.21
N ILE A 45 7.91 5.83 12.09
CA ILE A 45 7.84 6.99 11.18
C ILE A 45 6.42 7.13 10.59
N TYR A 46 5.80 6.01 10.22
CA TYR A 46 4.45 6.02 9.66
C TYR A 46 3.43 6.57 10.66
N ASP A 47 3.50 6.12 11.91
CA ASP A 47 2.59 6.53 12.99
C ASP A 47 2.81 7.97 13.42
N GLU A 48 4.07 8.41 13.52
CA GLU A 48 4.45 9.81 13.79
C GLU A 48 3.80 10.78 12.79
N HIS A 49 3.78 10.39 11.51
CA HIS A 49 3.18 11.19 10.44
C HIS A 49 1.71 10.86 10.14
N LYS A 50 1.02 10.12 11.04
CA LYS A 50 -0.40 9.75 10.95
C LYS A 50 -0.76 9.05 9.63
N GLY A 51 0.16 8.25 9.10
CA GLY A 51 -0.01 7.51 7.86
C GLY A 51 -0.07 8.34 6.57
N ASN A 52 0.31 9.62 6.62
CA ASN A 52 0.37 10.48 5.43
C ASN A 52 1.58 10.20 4.55
N TYR A 53 2.63 9.60 5.13
CA TYR A 53 3.88 9.36 4.43
C TYR A 53 3.82 8.03 3.67
N GLY A 54 4.23 8.08 2.41
CA GLY A 54 4.49 6.87 1.61
C GLY A 54 5.96 6.50 1.61
N TYR A 55 6.28 5.37 0.95
CA TYR A 55 7.63 4.80 0.95
C TYR A 55 8.73 5.77 0.54
N ARG A 56 8.45 6.72 -0.38
CA ARG A 56 9.42 7.72 -0.80
C ARG A 56 9.76 8.73 0.29
N ARG A 57 8.77 9.15 1.09
CA ARG A 57 8.99 10.07 2.22
C ARG A 57 9.61 9.34 3.41
N ILE A 58 9.13 8.13 3.69
CA ILE A 58 9.70 7.28 4.74
C ILE A 58 11.17 6.95 4.45
N HIS A 59 11.53 6.63 3.20
CA HIS A 59 12.93 6.43 2.82
C HIS A 59 13.80 7.67 3.06
N LEU A 60 13.28 8.88 2.83
CA LEU A 60 14.02 10.11 3.12
C LEU A 60 14.21 10.29 4.63
N GLU A 61 13.18 10.05 5.43
CA GLU A 61 13.29 10.11 6.90
C GLU A 61 14.24 9.06 7.45
N LEU A 62 14.19 7.83 6.93
CA LEU A 62 15.14 6.78 7.28
C LEU A 62 16.58 7.22 6.98
N ARG A 63 16.82 7.85 5.83
CA ARG A 63 18.13 8.40 5.49
C ARG A 63 18.55 9.53 6.44
N ASN A 64 17.62 10.39 6.84
CA ASN A 64 17.87 11.46 7.82
C ASN A 64 18.25 10.88 9.20
N ARG A 65 17.67 9.74 9.58
CA ARG A 65 17.98 8.99 10.81
C ARG A 65 19.24 8.12 10.71
N GLY A 66 19.96 8.17 9.57
CA GLY A 66 21.22 7.46 9.39
C GLY A 66 21.12 6.07 8.75
N PHE A 67 19.92 5.62 8.36
CA PHE A 67 19.74 4.34 7.71
C PHE A 67 20.07 4.43 6.20
N SER A 68 21.09 3.68 5.77
CA SER A 68 21.44 3.53 4.35
C SER A 68 20.67 2.36 3.72
N VAL A 69 19.38 2.56 3.47
CA VAL A 69 18.50 1.52 2.91
C VAL A 69 17.98 1.95 1.53
N ASN A 70 17.97 1.03 0.57
CA ASN A 70 17.40 1.29 -0.75
C ASN A 70 15.88 1.49 -0.69
N HIS A 71 15.34 2.51 -1.37
CA HIS A 71 13.91 2.79 -1.46
C HIS A 71 13.05 1.60 -1.92
N LYS A 72 13.58 0.69 -2.76
CA LYS A 72 12.89 -0.55 -3.16
C LYS A 72 12.66 -1.50 -1.98
N LYS A 73 13.63 -1.59 -1.07
CA LYS A 73 13.53 -2.40 0.15
C LYS A 73 12.46 -1.83 1.08
N VAL A 74 12.47 -0.50 1.29
CA VAL A 74 11.42 0.20 2.08
C VAL A 74 10.04 -0.06 1.49
N GLN A 75 9.88 0.04 0.16
CA GLN A 75 8.62 -0.23 -0.51
C GLN A 75 8.13 -1.68 -0.30
N ARG A 76 9.04 -2.67 -0.40
CA ARG A 76 8.71 -4.08 -0.14
C ARG A 76 8.25 -4.28 1.31
N LEU A 77 9.00 -3.74 2.27
CA LEU A 77 8.69 -3.88 3.70
C LEU A 77 7.37 -3.20 4.08
N MET A 78 7.09 -2.01 3.54
CA MET A 78 5.79 -1.37 3.73
C MET A 78 4.65 -2.23 3.19
N LYS A 79 4.83 -2.89 2.04
CA LYS A 79 3.83 -3.80 1.46
C LYS A 79 3.62 -5.03 2.34
N GLU A 80 4.70 -5.63 2.87
CA GLU A 80 4.62 -6.74 3.83
C GLU A 80 3.86 -6.35 5.10
N LEU A 81 4.03 -5.12 5.58
CA LEU A 81 3.32 -4.57 6.74
C LEU A 81 1.89 -4.07 6.42
N GLY A 82 1.48 -4.06 5.14
CA GLY A 82 0.19 -3.50 4.74
C GLY A 82 0.09 -1.97 4.85
N LEU A 83 1.20 -1.27 5.02
CA LEU A 83 1.23 0.18 5.18
C LEU A 83 1.08 0.88 3.84
N THR A 84 0.08 1.75 3.73
CA THR A 84 -0.15 2.58 2.56
C THR A 84 -0.34 4.04 2.95
N ALA A 85 0.17 4.95 2.12
CA ALA A 85 0.00 6.37 2.35
C ALA A 85 -1.47 6.76 2.16
N ARG A 86 -2.04 7.48 3.12
CA ARG A 86 -3.38 8.04 3.00
C ARG A 86 -3.38 9.24 2.05
N ILE A 87 -3.46 8.98 0.75
CA ILE A 87 -3.51 10.02 -0.27
C ILE A 87 -4.96 10.45 -0.48
N ARG A 88 -5.26 11.73 -0.23
CA ARG A 88 -6.54 12.32 -0.62
C ARG A 88 -6.62 12.34 -2.14
N ARG A 89 -7.58 11.59 -2.72
CA ARG A 89 -7.87 11.68 -4.16
C ARG A 89 -8.16 13.14 -4.51
N ARG A 90 -7.41 13.69 -5.45
CA ARG A 90 -7.70 15.02 -6.00
C ARG A 90 -9.07 14.93 -6.67
N LYS A 91 -10.02 15.74 -6.20
CA LYS A 91 -11.30 15.89 -6.91
C LYS A 91 -10.97 16.57 -8.24
N ASN A 92 -11.19 15.86 -9.34
CA ASN A 92 -11.18 16.46 -10.66
C ASN A 92 -12.35 17.43 -10.71
N THR A 93 -12.09 18.70 -10.42
CA THR A 93 -13.07 19.73 -10.77
C THR A 93 -13.07 19.78 -12.28
N SER A 94 -14.24 19.56 -12.90
CA SER A 94 -14.44 19.62 -14.34
C SER A 94 -13.76 20.85 -14.95
N LEU A 95 -13.38 20.73 -16.23
CA LEU A 95 -12.53 21.58 -17.08
C LEU A 95 -12.82 23.11 -17.08
N THR A 96 -13.77 23.58 -16.28
CA THR A 96 -14.17 24.99 -16.15
C THR A 96 -13.33 25.81 -15.16
N ARG A 97 -12.16 25.31 -14.72
CA ARG A 97 -11.28 26.03 -13.78
C ARG A 97 -9.81 26.08 -14.23
N GLY A 98 -9.57 26.20 -15.53
CA GLY A 98 -8.27 26.48 -16.13
C GLY A 98 -8.27 27.83 -16.85
N MET A 99 -7.10 28.29 -17.29
CA MET A 99 -6.95 29.56 -18.04
C MET A 99 -7.90 29.67 -19.24
N TRP A 100 -8.22 28.55 -19.87
CA TRP A 100 -9.16 28.47 -21.00
C TRP A 100 -10.62 28.80 -20.61
N ALA A 101 -11.04 28.49 -19.38
CA ALA A 101 -12.38 28.81 -18.88
C ALA A 101 -12.61 30.32 -18.63
N ARG A 102 -11.53 31.09 -18.45
CA ARG A 102 -11.60 32.55 -18.32
C ARG A 102 -11.91 33.20 -19.68
N ASN A 103 -11.25 32.74 -20.74
CA ASN A 103 -11.33 33.31 -22.09
C ASN A 103 -12.35 32.64 -23.01
N LEU A 104 -13.12 31.65 -22.52
CA LEU A 104 -14.22 31.06 -23.28
C LEU A 104 -15.35 32.09 -23.48
N PRO A 105 -15.94 32.20 -24.69
CA PRO A 105 -17.14 33.00 -24.89
C PRO A 105 -18.30 32.44 -24.03
N ILE A 106 -19.14 33.35 -23.53
CA ILE A 106 -20.22 33.03 -22.57
C ILE A 106 -21.18 31.95 -23.13
N SER A 107 -21.41 31.95 -24.44
CA SER A 107 -22.23 30.96 -25.15
C SER A 107 -21.74 29.52 -24.96
N LEU A 108 -20.43 29.28 -24.99
CA LEU A 108 -19.83 27.95 -24.82
C LEU A 108 -19.77 27.51 -23.35
N LYS A 109 -19.77 28.46 -22.39
CA LYS A 109 -19.77 28.12 -20.96
C LYS A 109 -21.11 27.48 -20.54
N LYS A 110 -22.22 27.93 -21.13
CA LYS A 110 -23.57 27.44 -20.81
C LYS A 110 -23.76 25.99 -21.29
N SER A 111 -23.43 25.71 -22.55
CA SER A 111 -23.53 24.36 -23.13
C SER A 111 -22.63 23.34 -22.44
N LEU A 112 -21.41 23.71 -22.06
CA LEU A 112 -20.50 22.82 -21.33
C LEU A 112 -21.00 22.48 -19.92
N LYS A 113 -21.70 23.41 -19.25
CA LYS A 113 -22.31 23.16 -17.93
C LYS A 113 -23.49 22.19 -18.05
N GLU A 114 -24.31 22.33 -19.09
CA GLU A 114 -25.42 21.42 -19.39
C GLU A 114 -24.89 20.01 -19.71
N LEU A 115 -23.88 19.88 -20.58
CA LEU A 115 -23.25 18.59 -20.91
C LEU A 115 -22.59 17.92 -19.70
N SER A 116 -22.03 18.70 -18.77
CA SER A 116 -21.50 18.21 -17.49
C SER A 116 -22.58 17.64 -16.59
N LEU A 117 -23.73 18.31 -16.48
CA LEU A 117 -24.86 17.88 -15.66
C LEU A 117 -25.51 16.61 -16.25
N LEU A 118 -25.61 16.54 -17.59
CA LEU A 118 -26.09 15.36 -18.31
C LEU A 118 -25.15 14.16 -18.14
N ARG A 119 -23.82 14.35 -18.23
CA ARG A 119 -22.85 13.29 -17.96
C ARG A 119 -22.95 12.75 -16.53
N SER A 120 -23.13 13.62 -15.53
CA SER A 120 -23.31 13.16 -14.14
C SER A 120 -24.62 12.42 -13.92
N ALA A 121 -25.69 12.77 -14.64
CA ALA A 121 -26.99 12.11 -14.54
C ALA A 121 -27.00 10.71 -15.19
N ILE A 122 -26.17 10.48 -16.21
CA ILE A 122 -26.01 9.16 -16.87
C ILE A 122 -25.15 8.18 -16.04
N GLN A 123 -24.40 8.69 -15.06
CA GLN A 123 -23.52 7.90 -14.18
C GLN A 123 -24.09 7.67 -12.77
N MET A 124 -25.38 7.97 -12.55
CA MET A 124 -26.20 7.52 -11.41
C MET A 124 -27.05 6.32 -11.84
#